data_AF-A0A1H5VWU1-F1
#
_entry.id   AF-A0A1H5VWU1-F1
#
_cell.length_a   1.000
_cell.length_b   1.000
_cell.length_c   1.000
_cell.angle_alpha   90.00
_cell.angle_beta   90.00
_cell.angle_gamma   90.00
#
_symmetry.space_group_name_H-M   'P 1'
#
loop_
_entity.id
_entity.type
_entity.pdbx_description
1 polymer ?
#
loop_
_entity_poly.entity_id
_entity_poly.type
_entity_poly.pdbx_seq_one_letter_code
_entity_poly.pdbx_strand_id
1 'polypeptide(L)'
;MQVLEFIENNDDVCKLFDIYKIEFTEAFRKIKKNEYRKKLAVKQLSQIIFFKWFYSALIDNTYFSPANIFNRIIFEKFKDEVAVLPNIVPIFIENELRDFKMEYRVFTEDNNGLFNDIQFLQSFFTNKRVDLSKLKLDQVYKDIQDNLFFKDDFYLLQIFNLAAYFNAFSYENEGRRVFITGNDFDVDFFNNNNSYKKIIDFWVKIASEVLGFLNLDFYNVIYLKRNIKNKGLIQKFLDRFLKALEIDKYDFVDYILGINKDESKSHYDNYFIITSYLVKFYILPLSYFIPIIQPCYLSKMDFDIVFREAEAVVNKNCSSYDILSDPFIIYDLTYFGNKLMKRVDKTKFQDVFDEKVDVNEILEIRNEIYKNPQMQNFWESIGPKELEDFIKFLEQEGLEEKSVKKVHKEGNVIYLFNKNDG
;
A
#
# COMPACT_ATOMS: atom_id res chain seq x y z
N MET A 1 13.27 1.96 21.21
CA MET A 1 12.66 2.61 22.38
C MET A 1 12.33 4.08 22.08
N GLN A 2 13.29 4.93 21.71
CA GLN A 2 13.04 6.36 21.42
C GLN A 2 12.09 6.64 20.23
N VAL A 3 12.10 5.83 19.17
CA VAL A 3 11.21 6.03 18.00
C VAL A 3 9.75 5.73 18.36
N LEU A 4 9.49 4.60 19.04
CA LEU A 4 8.14 4.20 19.42
C LEU A 4 7.54 5.18 20.42
N GLU A 5 8.30 5.58 21.43
CA GLU A 5 7.88 6.59 22.40
C GLU A 5 7.57 7.93 21.74
N PHE A 6 8.35 8.35 20.75
CA PHE A 6 8.04 9.55 19.97
C PHE A 6 6.70 9.42 19.25
N ILE A 7 6.46 8.30 18.57
CA ILE A 7 5.25 8.07 17.77
C ILE A 7 4.01 8.01 18.66
N GLU A 8 4.08 7.29 19.77
CA GLU A 8 2.97 7.10 20.70
C GLU A 8 2.56 8.40 21.42
N ASN A 9 3.49 9.34 21.58
CA ASN A 9 3.25 10.62 22.25
C ASN A 9 3.14 11.81 21.27
N ASN A 10 3.13 11.59 19.96
CA ASN A 10 3.03 12.66 18.98
C ASN A 10 1.57 12.97 18.66
N ASP A 11 1.11 14.16 19.05
CA ASP A 11 -0.28 14.60 18.87
C ASP A 11 -0.76 14.54 17.42
N ASP A 12 0.09 14.87 16.44
CA ASP A 12 -0.26 14.87 15.02
C ASP A 12 -0.44 13.44 14.49
N VAL A 13 0.40 12.51 14.94
CA VAL A 13 0.25 11.08 14.67
C VAL A 13 -1.04 10.53 15.28
N CYS A 14 -1.33 10.88 16.55
CA CYS A 14 -2.55 10.47 17.22
C CYS A 14 -3.81 10.96 16.48
N LYS A 15 -3.86 12.26 16.12
CA LYS A 15 -4.97 12.83 15.35
C LYS A 15 -5.16 12.14 14.00
N LEU A 16 -4.06 11.85 13.30
CA LEU A 16 -4.12 11.16 12.01
C LEU A 16 -4.80 9.80 12.14
N PHE A 17 -4.43 8.99 13.14
CA PHE A 17 -5.06 7.69 13.37
C PHE A 17 -6.47 7.79 13.96
N ASP A 18 -6.80 8.85 14.69
CA ASP A 18 -8.16 9.08 15.18
C ASP A 18 -9.16 9.29 14.03
N ILE A 19 -8.73 9.86 12.90
CA ILE A 19 -9.55 9.94 11.68
C ILE A 19 -9.99 8.55 11.24
N TYR A 20 -9.04 7.61 11.11
CA TYR A 20 -9.34 6.23 10.74
C TYR A 20 -10.32 5.59 11.73
N LYS A 21 -10.05 5.73 13.04
CA LYS A 21 -10.89 5.12 14.07
C LYS A 21 -12.32 5.64 14.00
N ILE A 22 -12.51 6.96 13.81
CA ILE A 22 -13.82 7.60 13.71
C ILE A 22 -14.55 7.10 12.46
N GLU A 23 -13.94 7.22 11.29
CA GLU A 23 -14.59 6.89 10.01
C GLU A 23 -14.89 5.40 9.88
N PHE A 24 -13.95 4.54 10.28
CA PHE A 24 -14.18 3.10 10.34
C PHE A 24 -15.33 2.77 11.29
N THR A 25 -15.36 3.37 12.48
CA THR A 25 -16.41 3.12 13.48
C THR A 25 -17.77 3.56 12.97
N GLU A 26 -17.86 4.74 12.36
CA GLU A 26 -19.10 5.25 11.78
C GLU A 26 -19.62 4.34 10.68
N ALA A 27 -18.78 3.95 9.72
CA ALA A 27 -19.16 3.01 8.67
C ALA A 27 -19.54 1.63 9.24
N PHE A 28 -18.80 1.12 10.22
CA PHE A 28 -19.06 -0.20 10.80
C PHE A 28 -20.40 -0.23 11.54
N ARG A 29 -20.76 0.86 12.22
CA ARG A 29 -22.06 1.02 12.91
C ARG A 29 -23.25 1.05 11.94
N LYS A 30 -23.05 1.45 10.68
CA LYS A 30 -24.10 1.42 9.65
C LYS A 30 -24.41 0.01 9.17
N ILE A 31 -23.49 -0.95 9.33
CA ILE A 31 -23.73 -2.35 8.95
C ILE A 31 -24.86 -2.91 9.83
N LYS A 32 -25.95 -3.35 9.20
CA LYS A 32 -27.12 -3.84 9.93
C LYS A 32 -26.79 -5.12 10.69
N LYS A 33 -27.48 -5.36 11.80
CA LYS A 33 -27.28 -6.57 12.63
C LYS A 33 -27.47 -7.88 11.86
N ASN A 34 -28.31 -7.90 10.83
CA ASN A 34 -28.53 -9.07 9.98
C ASN A 34 -27.47 -9.26 8.88
N GLU A 35 -26.59 -8.29 8.63
CA GLU A 35 -25.49 -8.36 7.66
C GLU A 35 -24.24 -9.01 8.30
N TYR A 36 -24.41 -10.18 8.90
CA TYR A 36 -23.35 -10.88 9.65
C TYR A 36 -22.12 -11.21 8.79
N ARG A 37 -22.32 -11.61 7.53
CA ARG A 37 -21.22 -11.94 6.59
C ARG A 37 -20.35 -10.72 6.31
N LYS A 38 -20.95 -9.56 6.10
CA LYS A 38 -20.24 -8.28 5.94
C LYS A 38 -19.41 -7.94 7.18
N LYS A 39 -19.99 -8.04 8.40
CA LYS A 39 -19.23 -7.80 9.65
C LYS A 39 -18.03 -8.75 9.78
N LEU A 40 -18.21 -10.04 9.49
CA LEU A 40 -17.12 -11.01 9.51
C LEU A 40 -16.03 -10.69 8.48
N ALA A 41 -16.41 -10.34 7.26
CA ALA A 41 -15.46 -10.02 6.20
C ALA A 41 -14.62 -8.77 6.54
N VAL A 42 -15.26 -7.72 7.07
CA VAL A 42 -14.57 -6.51 7.54
C VAL A 42 -13.62 -6.83 8.69
N LYS A 43 -14.01 -7.69 9.63
CA LYS A 43 -13.13 -8.15 10.72
C LYS A 43 -11.92 -8.90 10.16
N GLN A 44 -12.14 -9.87 9.26
CA GLN A 44 -11.10 -10.70 8.67
C GLN A 44 -10.11 -9.87 7.84
N LEU A 45 -10.58 -8.87 7.10
CA LEU A 45 -9.77 -8.07 6.17
C LEU A 45 -9.37 -6.69 6.74
N SER A 46 -9.52 -6.49 8.04
CA SER A 46 -9.32 -5.18 8.70
C SER A 46 -7.95 -4.54 8.43
N GLN A 47 -6.87 -5.34 8.37
CA GLN A 47 -5.54 -4.81 8.06
C GLN A 47 -5.42 -4.34 6.60
N ILE A 48 -5.99 -5.10 5.65
CA ILE A 48 -6.02 -4.69 4.23
C ILE A 48 -6.85 -3.42 4.04
N ILE A 49 -7.95 -3.30 4.76
CA ILE A 49 -8.79 -2.10 4.78
C ILE A 49 -8.00 -0.90 5.32
N PHE A 50 -7.28 -1.08 6.43
CA PHE A 50 -6.40 -0.04 6.97
C PHE A 50 -5.32 0.38 5.97
N PHE A 51 -4.72 -0.58 5.28
CA PHE A 51 -3.73 -0.33 4.24
C PHE A 51 -4.25 0.49 3.08
N LYS A 52 -5.44 0.17 2.57
CA LYS A 52 -6.10 1.02 1.57
C LYS A 52 -6.27 2.44 2.09
N TRP A 53 -6.80 2.60 3.31
CA TRP A 53 -6.98 3.92 3.93
C TRP A 53 -5.66 4.69 4.09
N PHE A 54 -4.64 4.05 4.64
CA PHE A 54 -3.38 4.69 5.02
C PHE A 54 -2.65 5.27 3.82
N TYR A 55 -2.78 4.64 2.65
CA TYR A 55 -2.22 5.14 1.41
C TYR A 55 -3.23 5.89 0.54
N SER A 56 -4.50 5.98 0.91
CA SER A 56 -5.50 6.83 0.23
C SER A 56 -5.33 8.29 0.61
N ALA A 57 -5.63 9.18 -0.33
CA ALA A 57 -5.63 10.62 -0.06
C ALA A 57 -6.72 10.99 0.97
N LEU A 58 -6.43 11.92 1.87
CA LEU A 58 -7.44 12.48 2.77
C LEU A 58 -8.38 13.46 2.06
N ILE A 59 -7.91 14.01 0.93
CA ILE A 59 -8.61 14.91 0.02
C ILE A 59 -8.43 14.36 -1.39
N ASP A 60 -9.52 14.19 -2.13
CA ASP A 60 -9.50 13.62 -3.47
C ASP A 60 -8.55 14.36 -4.42
N ASN A 61 -7.90 13.60 -5.29
CA ASN A 61 -6.92 14.07 -6.26
C ASN A 61 -5.74 14.80 -5.63
N THR A 62 -5.36 14.46 -4.40
CA THR A 62 -4.17 15.02 -3.74
C THR A 62 -3.14 13.98 -3.30
N TYR A 63 -1.96 14.46 -2.91
CA TYR A 63 -0.89 13.66 -2.29
C TYR A 63 -0.98 13.60 -0.75
N PHE A 64 -2.03 14.17 -0.15
CA PHE A 64 -2.20 14.22 1.29
C PHE A 64 -2.75 12.91 1.85
N SER A 65 -2.04 11.81 1.63
CA SER A 65 -2.35 10.53 2.26
C SER A 65 -1.82 10.48 3.70
N PRO A 66 -2.46 9.70 4.59
CA PRO A 66 -1.93 9.45 5.92
C PRO A 66 -0.49 8.95 5.90
N ALA A 67 -0.12 8.09 4.95
CA ALA A 67 1.24 7.61 4.76
C ALA A 67 2.23 8.74 4.50
N ASN A 68 1.87 9.69 3.63
CA ASN A 68 2.75 10.81 3.30
C ASN A 68 2.98 11.73 4.50
N ILE A 69 1.89 12.09 5.19
CA ILE A 69 1.90 12.92 6.40
C ILE A 69 2.72 12.22 7.51
N PHE A 70 2.42 10.96 7.80
CA PHE A 70 3.09 10.17 8.81
C PHE A 70 4.60 10.05 8.53
N ASN A 71 4.98 9.66 7.31
CA ASN A 71 6.38 9.50 6.94
C ASN A 71 7.14 10.84 6.96
N ARG A 72 6.47 11.96 6.69
CA ARG A 72 7.07 13.28 6.83
C ARG A 72 7.32 13.64 8.30
N ILE A 73 6.39 13.36 9.21
CA ILE A 73 6.58 13.56 10.66
C ILE A 73 7.79 12.74 11.17
N ILE A 74 7.92 11.48 10.73
CA ILE A 74 9.08 10.65 11.06
C ILE A 74 10.37 11.25 10.48
N PHE A 75 10.36 11.67 9.21
CA PHE A 75 11.51 12.27 8.55
C PHE A 75 11.97 13.57 9.21
N GLU A 76 11.06 14.42 9.69
CA GLU A 76 11.42 15.66 10.37
C GLU A 76 12.29 15.39 11.61
N LYS A 77 11.94 14.34 12.37
CA LYS A 77 12.62 13.96 13.61
C LYS A 77 13.85 13.07 13.40
N PHE A 78 13.76 12.07 12.55
CA PHE A 78 14.75 11.00 12.38
C PHE A 78 15.45 11.00 11.02
N LYS A 79 15.11 11.93 10.13
CA LYS A 79 15.63 12.01 8.76
C LYS A 79 15.35 10.70 7.99
N ASP A 80 16.22 10.36 7.05
CA ASP A 80 16.14 9.16 6.21
C ASP A 80 16.77 7.91 6.87
N GLU A 81 17.14 8.00 8.14
CA GLU A 81 17.74 6.90 8.92
C GLU A 81 16.73 5.85 9.38
N VAL A 82 15.47 6.27 9.57
CA VAL A 82 14.41 5.46 10.15
C VAL A 82 13.20 5.48 9.24
N ALA A 83 12.60 4.31 9.02
CA ALA A 83 11.24 4.21 8.52
C ALA A 83 10.37 3.43 9.51
N VAL A 84 9.08 3.75 9.54
CA VAL A 84 8.12 3.05 10.39
C VAL A 84 6.92 2.67 9.56
N LEU A 85 6.52 1.40 9.67
CA LEU A 85 5.24 0.93 9.15
C LEU A 85 4.26 0.85 10.33
N PRO A 86 3.18 1.64 10.32
CA PRO A 86 2.10 1.48 11.27
C PRO A 86 1.17 0.35 10.82
N ASN A 87 0.49 -0.21 11.81
CA ASN A 87 -0.64 -1.11 11.63
C ASN A 87 -1.68 -0.78 12.70
N ILE A 88 -2.95 -0.96 12.38
CA ILE A 88 -4.04 -0.83 13.34
C ILE A 88 -4.89 -2.09 13.29
N VAL A 89 -5.11 -2.66 14.48
CA VAL A 89 -5.88 -3.88 14.64
C VAL A 89 -7.15 -3.53 15.40
N PRO A 90 -8.33 -3.52 14.75
CA PRO A 90 -9.58 -3.31 15.45
C PRO A 90 -9.88 -4.47 16.39
N ILE A 91 -10.29 -4.16 17.62
CA ILE A 91 -10.62 -5.12 18.67
C ILE A 91 -12.13 -5.36 18.63
N PHE A 92 -12.52 -6.59 18.29
CA PHE A 92 -13.91 -7.02 18.24
C PHE A 92 -14.26 -7.93 19.43
N ILE A 93 -15.32 -7.58 20.16
CA ILE A 93 -15.92 -8.45 21.19
C ILE A 93 -17.35 -8.74 20.77
N GLU A 94 -17.72 -10.02 20.66
CA GLU A 94 -19.04 -10.47 20.19
C GLU A 94 -19.44 -9.88 18.81
N ASN A 95 -18.45 -9.70 17.92
CA ASN A 95 -18.60 -9.08 16.58
C ASN A 95 -19.00 -7.59 16.60
N GLU A 96 -18.90 -6.94 17.75
CA GLU A 96 -19.00 -5.50 17.87
C GLU A 96 -17.60 -4.90 18.04
N LEU A 97 -17.35 -3.79 17.35
CA LEU A 97 -16.12 -3.03 17.45
C LEU A 97 -16.06 -2.36 18.83
N ARG A 98 -14.97 -2.59 19.57
CA ARG A 98 -14.77 -2.05 20.92
C ARG A 98 -13.68 -0.99 20.98
N ASP A 99 -12.57 -1.27 20.33
CA ASP A 99 -11.39 -0.42 20.39
C ASP A 99 -10.46 -0.71 19.20
N PHE A 100 -9.30 -0.06 19.17
CA PHE A 100 -8.24 -0.27 18.19
C PHE A 100 -6.90 -0.38 18.90
N LYS A 101 -6.09 -1.36 18.49
CA LYS A 101 -4.70 -1.49 18.91
C LYS A 101 -3.77 -0.97 17.82
N MET A 102 -2.88 -0.05 18.16
CA MET A 102 -1.80 0.37 17.26
C MET A 102 -0.61 -0.56 17.42
N GLU A 103 0.01 -0.91 16.29
CA GLU A 103 1.25 -1.67 16.23
C GLU A 103 2.21 -0.98 15.26
N TYR A 104 3.50 -0.96 15.57
CA TYR A 104 4.49 -0.29 14.74
C TYR A 104 5.68 -1.20 14.49
N ARG A 105 6.15 -1.22 13.25
CA ARG A 105 7.40 -1.88 12.86
C ARG A 105 8.41 -0.84 12.43
N VAL A 106 9.55 -0.82 13.11
CA VAL A 106 10.65 0.11 12.85
C VAL A 106 11.68 -0.55 11.95
N PHE A 107 12.20 0.21 10.99
CA PHE A 107 13.23 -0.17 10.04
C PHE A 107 14.38 0.83 10.08
N THR A 108 15.61 0.30 10.10
CA THR A 108 16.87 1.04 9.97
C THR A 108 17.79 0.28 9.04
N GLU A 109 18.88 0.86 8.55
CA GLU A 109 19.78 0.14 7.62
C GLU A 109 20.26 -1.19 8.21
N ASP A 110 20.64 -1.19 9.49
CA ASP A 110 21.14 -2.37 10.20
C ASP A 110 20.04 -3.24 10.83
N ASN A 111 18.76 -2.89 10.67
CA ASN A 111 17.66 -3.67 11.24
C ASN A 111 16.38 -3.59 10.39
N ASN A 112 16.07 -4.71 9.76
CA ASN A 112 14.86 -4.96 9.03
C ASN A 112 13.91 -5.84 9.85
N GLY A 113 12.86 -5.22 10.40
CA GLY A 113 11.88 -5.89 11.25
C GLY A 113 11.10 -7.05 10.59
N LEU A 114 11.27 -7.29 9.29
CA LEU A 114 10.76 -8.47 8.60
C LEU A 114 11.47 -9.77 9.04
N PHE A 115 12.73 -9.69 9.49
CA PHE A 115 13.48 -10.87 9.97
C PHE A 115 12.86 -11.46 11.24
N ASN A 116 12.19 -10.65 12.06
CA ASN A 116 11.43 -11.15 13.21
C ASN A 116 10.35 -12.16 12.77
N ASP A 117 9.64 -11.90 11.67
CA ASP A 117 8.61 -12.82 11.15
C ASP A 117 9.24 -14.08 10.55
N ILE A 118 10.39 -13.95 9.88
CA ILE A 118 11.17 -15.10 9.38
C ILE A 118 11.61 -15.98 10.55
N GLN A 119 12.09 -15.38 11.65
CA GLN A 119 12.55 -16.09 12.84
C GLN A 119 11.40 -16.83 13.53
N PHE A 120 10.21 -16.21 13.61
CA PHE A 120 9.01 -16.90 14.13
C PHE A 120 8.63 -18.10 13.26
N LEU A 121 8.64 -17.93 11.93
CA LEU A 121 8.34 -19.03 11.01
C LEU A 121 9.41 -20.14 11.07
N GLN A 122 10.68 -19.79 11.15
CA GLN A 122 11.80 -20.73 11.36
C GLN A 122 11.61 -21.54 12.65
N SER A 123 11.31 -20.85 13.75
CA SER A 123 11.08 -21.46 15.06
C SER A 123 9.91 -22.45 15.03
N PHE A 124 8.87 -22.17 14.24
CA PHE A 124 7.75 -23.10 14.05
C PHE A 124 8.20 -24.46 13.49
N PHE A 125 9.22 -24.49 12.61
CA PHE A 125 9.76 -25.71 12.02
C PHE A 125 11.01 -26.26 12.73
N THR A 126 11.55 -25.54 13.71
CA THR A 126 12.76 -25.97 14.43
C THR A 126 12.48 -27.22 15.24
N ASN A 127 13.39 -28.20 15.20
CA ASN A 127 13.22 -29.54 15.79
C ASN A 127 11.99 -30.33 15.31
N LYS A 128 11.35 -29.88 14.21
CA LYS A 128 10.25 -30.59 13.57
C LYS A 128 10.70 -31.07 12.20
N ARG A 129 10.36 -32.32 11.88
CA ARG A 129 10.52 -32.88 10.55
C ARG A 129 9.15 -32.99 9.91
N VAL A 130 8.82 -32.04 9.04
CA VAL A 130 7.47 -31.91 8.47
C VAL A 130 7.49 -32.35 7.01
N ASP A 131 6.65 -33.32 6.66
CA ASP A 131 6.44 -33.74 5.27
C ASP A 131 5.74 -32.60 4.51
N LEU A 132 6.43 -32.01 3.54
CA LEU A 132 5.95 -30.86 2.77
C LEU A 132 4.63 -31.17 2.05
N SER A 133 4.42 -32.43 1.63
CA SER A 133 3.17 -32.86 0.98
C SER A 133 1.95 -32.86 1.92
N LYS A 134 2.20 -32.85 3.24
CA LYS A 134 1.17 -32.80 4.28
C LYS A 134 1.03 -31.42 4.91
N LEU A 135 1.90 -30.48 4.56
CA LEU A 135 1.88 -29.13 5.09
C LEU A 135 0.64 -28.39 4.57
N LYS A 136 -0.19 -27.92 5.49
CA LYS A 136 -1.32 -27.05 5.17
C LYS A 136 -1.01 -25.64 5.62
N LEU A 137 -0.79 -24.71 4.68
CA LEU A 137 -0.46 -23.32 4.99
C LEU A 137 -1.53 -22.66 5.86
N ASP A 138 -2.82 -22.95 5.66
CA ASP A 138 -3.89 -22.42 6.51
C ASP A 138 -3.77 -22.83 7.98
N GLN A 139 -3.22 -24.03 8.24
CA GLN A 139 -2.97 -24.48 9.61
C GLN A 139 -1.75 -23.78 10.20
N VAL A 140 -0.67 -23.67 9.43
CA VAL A 140 0.52 -22.91 9.83
C VAL A 140 0.13 -21.47 10.17
N TYR A 141 -0.66 -20.85 9.30
CA TYR A 141 -1.19 -19.50 9.49
C TYR A 141 -1.96 -19.39 10.81
N LYS A 142 -2.90 -20.29 11.08
CA LYS A 142 -3.65 -20.28 12.35
C LYS A 142 -2.74 -20.36 13.57
N ASP A 143 -1.65 -21.12 13.49
CA ASP A 143 -0.74 -21.34 14.60
C ASP A 143 0.21 -20.16 14.86
N ILE A 144 0.53 -19.36 13.84
CA ILE A 144 1.56 -18.30 13.95
C ILE A 144 1.05 -16.88 13.70
N GLN A 145 -0.15 -16.69 13.16
CA GLN A 145 -0.67 -15.37 12.72
C GLN A 145 -0.59 -14.29 13.80
N ASP A 146 -0.70 -14.64 15.08
CA ASP A 146 -0.65 -13.66 16.18
C ASP A 146 0.76 -13.14 16.47
N ASN A 147 1.80 -13.83 16.00
CA ASN A 147 3.19 -13.37 16.08
C ASN A 147 3.64 -12.64 14.81
N LEU A 148 2.87 -12.73 13.72
CA LEU A 148 3.16 -11.99 12.49
C LEU A 148 2.63 -10.56 12.62
N PHE A 149 3.39 -9.61 12.08
CA PHE A 149 2.93 -8.22 12.02
C PHE A 149 1.79 -8.02 11.03
N PHE A 150 1.79 -8.75 9.92
CA PHE A 150 0.66 -8.81 8.98
C PHE A 150 -0.04 -10.16 9.09
N LYS A 151 -1.32 -10.10 9.43
CA LYS A 151 -2.23 -11.22 9.62
C LYS A 151 -2.98 -11.47 8.32
N ASP A 152 -2.23 -11.93 7.32
CA ASP A 152 -2.73 -12.30 6.00
C ASP A 152 -2.02 -13.57 5.48
N ASP A 153 -2.76 -14.41 4.77
CA ASP A 153 -2.31 -15.71 4.27
C ASP A 153 -1.28 -15.59 3.15
N PHE A 154 -1.44 -14.62 2.26
CA PHE A 154 -0.45 -14.35 1.21
C PHE A 154 0.78 -13.63 1.76
N TYR A 155 0.66 -12.81 2.82
CA TYR A 155 1.86 -12.36 3.55
C TYR A 155 2.67 -13.55 4.09
N LEU A 156 2.01 -14.51 4.76
CA LEU A 156 2.68 -15.72 5.23
C LEU A 156 3.38 -16.47 4.10
N LEU A 157 2.72 -16.61 2.94
CA LEU A 157 3.33 -17.23 1.77
C LEU A 157 4.61 -16.50 1.31
N GLN A 158 4.58 -15.16 1.29
CA GLN A 158 5.76 -14.36 0.94
C GLN A 158 6.89 -14.53 1.97
N ILE A 159 6.57 -14.55 3.26
CA ILE A 159 7.56 -14.80 4.33
C ILE A 159 8.12 -16.21 4.24
N PHE A 160 7.30 -17.22 3.94
CA PHE A 160 7.76 -18.59 3.73
C PHE A 160 8.77 -18.68 2.59
N ASN A 161 8.46 -18.08 1.43
CA ASN A 161 9.36 -18.11 0.28
C ASN A 161 10.65 -17.32 0.55
N LEU A 162 10.56 -16.20 1.26
CA LEU A 162 11.74 -15.40 1.61
C LEU A 162 12.62 -16.08 2.67
N ALA A 163 12.00 -16.72 3.67
CA ALA A 163 12.68 -17.54 4.67
C ALA A 163 13.45 -18.69 4.00
N ALA A 164 12.85 -19.35 3.02
CA ALA A 164 13.54 -20.35 2.19
C ALA A 164 14.73 -19.75 1.41
N TYR A 165 14.57 -18.55 0.83
CA TYR A 165 15.65 -17.85 0.13
C TYR A 165 16.85 -17.50 1.04
N PHE A 166 16.59 -17.17 2.31
CA PHE A 166 17.63 -16.95 3.32
C PHE A 166 18.10 -18.24 4.01
N ASN A 167 17.73 -19.42 3.49
CA ASN A 167 18.05 -20.73 4.07
C ASN A 167 17.60 -20.88 5.52
N ALA A 168 16.51 -20.24 5.96
CA ALA A 168 15.95 -20.47 7.29
C ALA A 168 15.45 -21.92 7.47
N PHE A 169 15.23 -22.63 6.36
CA PHE A 169 14.84 -24.04 6.33
C PHE A 169 15.88 -24.89 5.60
N SER A 170 15.95 -26.17 5.99
CA SER A 170 16.56 -27.23 5.21
C SER A 170 15.49 -28.14 4.60
N TYR A 171 15.82 -28.71 3.44
CA TYR A 171 14.98 -29.65 2.73
C TYR A 171 15.69 -31.00 2.60
N GLU A 172 15.03 -32.07 3.04
CA GLU A 172 15.53 -33.43 2.94
C GLU A 172 14.64 -34.28 2.01
N ASN A 173 15.24 -34.99 1.07
CA ASN A 173 14.52 -35.88 0.17
C ASN A 173 14.60 -37.34 0.66
N GLU A 174 13.44 -37.98 0.83
CA GLU A 174 13.33 -39.42 1.08
C GLU A 174 12.37 -40.05 0.07
N GLY A 175 12.94 -40.64 -0.99
CA GLY A 175 12.16 -41.17 -2.11
C GLY A 175 11.38 -40.08 -2.83
N ARG A 176 10.04 -40.12 -2.75
CA ARG A 176 9.14 -39.11 -3.33
C ARG A 176 8.69 -38.03 -2.35
N ARG A 177 9.11 -38.10 -1.08
CA ARG A 177 8.73 -37.14 -0.05
C ARG A 177 9.85 -36.15 0.17
N VAL A 178 9.45 -34.89 0.38
CA VAL A 178 10.34 -33.79 0.75
C VAL A 178 9.96 -33.39 2.16
N PHE A 179 10.92 -33.36 3.07
CA PHE A 179 10.75 -32.91 4.44
C PHE A 179 11.37 -31.54 4.61
N ILE A 180 10.70 -30.69 5.38
CA ILE A 180 11.18 -29.37 5.78
C ILE A 180 11.46 -29.33 7.28
N THR A 181 12.59 -28.73 7.64
CA THR A 181 13.01 -28.50 9.02
C THR A 181 13.61 -27.10 9.15
N GLY A 182 13.30 -26.40 10.25
CA GLY A 182 13.92 -25.12 10.57
C GLY A 182 15.38 -25.31 10.93
N ASN A 183 16.26 -24.48 10.37
CA ASN A 183 17.69 -24.51 10.68
C ASN A 183 17.95 -23.89 12.06
N ASP A 184 18.99 -24.35 12.75
CA ASP A 184 19.32 -23.93 14.13
C ASP A 184 20.27 -22.72 14.20
N PHE A 185 20.32 -21.91 13.14
CA PHE A 185 21.10 -20.67 13.15
C PHE A 185 20.17 -19.46 13.30
N ASP A 186 20.68 -18.38 13.88
CA ASP A 186 19.94 -17.14 14.00
C ASP A 186 19.87 -16.40 12.66
N VAL A 187 18.65 -16.29 12.11
CA VAL A 187 18.40 -15.56 10.85
C VAL A 187 18.73 -14.07 10.95
N ASP A 188 18.83 -13.51 12.16
CA ASP A 188 19.26 -12.13 12.36
C ASP A 188 20.70 -11.89 11.90
N PHE A 189 21.52 -12.93 11.71
CA PHE A 189 22.80 -12.81 11.01
C PHE A 189 22.65 -12.19 9.60
N PHE A 190 21.53 -12.44 8.91
CA PHE A 190 21.26 -11.86 7.60
C PHE A 190 20.68 -10.45 7.67
N ASN A 191 20.28 -9.99 8.85
CA ASN A 191 19.71 -8.68 9.09
C ASN A 191 20.82 -7.61 9.14
N ASN A 192 21.20 -7.11 7.98
CA ASN A 192 22.24 -6.10 7.81
C ASN A 192 21.92 -5.18 6.62
N ASN A 193 22.77 -4.17 6.36
CA ASN A 193 22.59 -3.20 5.27
C ASN A 193 22.38 -3.84 3.87
N ASN A 194 22.90 -5.04 3.62
CA ASN A 194 22.72 -5.73 2.33
C ASN A 194 21.42 -6.53 2.24
N SER A 195 20.74 -6.75 3.36
CA SER A 195 19.51 -7.55 3.43
C SER A 195 18.39 -6.95 2.57
N TYR A 196 18.20 -5.63 2.63
CA TYR A 196 17.20 -4.92 1.83
C TYR A 196 17.38 -5.14 0.34
N LYS A 197 18.63 -5.04 -0.16
CA LYS A 197 18.92 -5.31 -1.57
C LYS A 197 18.54 -6.73 -1.98
N LYS A 198 18.87 -7.72 -1.13
CA LYS A 198 18.51 -9.12 -1.37
C LYS A 198 16.99 -9.34 -1.39
N ILE A 199 16.27 -8.73 -0.45
CA ILE A 199 14.80 -8.80 -0.34
C ILE A 199 14.12 -8.14 -1.55
N ILE A 200 14.57 -6.94 -1.93
CA ILE A 200 14.06 -6.24 -3.12
C ILE A 200 14.33 -7.08 -4.37
N ASP A 201 15.55 -7.61 -4.53
CA ASP A 201 15.92 -8.43 -5.68
C ASP A 201 15.06 -9.71 -5.76
N PHE A 202 14.75 -10.31 -4.61
CA PHE A 202 13.87 -11.47 -4.51
C PHE A 202 12.43 -11.15 -4.95
N TRP A 203 11.79 -10.13 -4.40
CA TRP A 203 10.40 -9.81 -4.74
C TRP A 203 10.26 -9.26 -6.17
N VAL A 204 11.23 -8.50 -6.66
CA VAL A 204 11.22 -8.06 -8.08
C VAL A 204 11.34 -9.24 -9.03
N LYS A 205 12.12 -10.27 -8.67
CA LYS A 205 12.18 -11.50 -9.47
C LYS A 205 10.83 -12.20 -9.51
N ILE A 206 10.15 -12.36 -8.37
CA ILE A 206 8.80 -12.95 -8.32
C ILE A 206 7.82 -12.14 -9.18
N ALA A 207 7.79 -10.81 -9.03
CA ALA A 207 6.92 -9.97 -9.84
C ALA A 207 7.18 -10.14 -11.35
N SER A 208 8.46 -10.18 -11.75
CA SER A 208 8.86 -10.39 -13.14
C SER A 208 8.43 -11.76 -13.67
N GLU A 209 8.57 -12.83 -12.88
CA GLU A 209 8.17 -14.19 -13.28
C GLU A 209 6.66 -14.29 -13.43
N VAL A 210 5.90 -13.76 -12.48
CA VAL A 210 4.42 -13.75 -12.51
C VAL A 210 3.89 -12.97 -13.71
N LEU A 211 4.47 -11.80 -14.01
CA LEU A 211 4.09 -11.03 -15.20
C LEU A 211 4.54 -11.71 -16.50
N GLY A 212 5.69 -12.39 -16.49
CA GLY A 212 6.16 -13.22 -17.61
C GLY A 212 5.21 -14.37 -17.95
N PHE A 213 4.62 -15.03 -16.94
CA PHE A 213 3.58 -16.04 -17.15
C PHE A 213 2.32 -15.52 -17.85
N LEU A 214 2.09 -14.21 -17.82
CA LEU A 214 1.01 -13.53 -18.55
C LEU A 214 1.44 -13.10 -19.97
N ASN A 215 2.58 -13.58 -20.47
CA ASN A 215 3.23 -13.18 -21.71
C ASN A 215 3.64 -11.69 -21.75
N LEU A 216 4.02 -11.13 -20.61
CA LEU A 216 4.44 -9.72 -20.48
C LEU A 216 5.94 -9.60 -20.20
N ASP A 217 6.77 -10.22 -21.05
CA ASP A 217 8.23 -10.33 -20.87
C ASP A 217 8.96 -8.97 -20.80
N PHE A 218 8.30 -7.90 -21.25
CA PHE A 218 8.81 -6.54 -21.12
C PHE A 218 8.84 -6.04 -19.66
N TYR A 219 8.09 -6.66 -18.74
CA TYR A 219 8.20 -6.44 -17.29
C TYR A 219 9.31 -7.29 -16.65
N ASN A 220 10.47 -7.37 -17.30
CA ASN A 220 11.60 -8.08 -16.74
C ASN A 220 12.18 -7.42 -15.48
N VAL A 221 13.00 -8.18 -14.75
CA VAL A 221 13.70 -7.73 -13.53
C VAL A 221 14.42 -6.38 -13.71
N ILE A 222 15.10 -6.16 -14.84
CA ILE A 222 15.84 -4.91 -15.09
C ILE A 222 14.88 -3.73 -15.18
N TYR A 223 13.78 -3.90 -15.93
CA TYR A 223 12.75 -2.89 -16.07
C TYR A 223 12.12 -2.55 -14.72
N LEU A 224 11.68 -3.55 -13.96
CA LEU A 224 11.05 -3.33 -12.66
C LEU A 224 12.02 -2.66 -11.67
N LYS A 225 13.26 -3.13 -11.54
CA LYS A 225 14.27 -2.48 -10.66
C LYS A 225 14.54 -1.03 -11.04
N ARG A 226 14.59 -0.71 -12.34
CA ARG A 226 14.75 0.67 -12.80
C ARG A 226 13.56 1.53 -12.37
N ASN A 227 12.34 0.99 -12.40
CA ASN A 227 11.16 1.75 -12.01
C ASN A 227 11.05 1.95 -10.50
N ILE A 228 11.53 1.04 -9.64
CA ILE A 228 11.61 1.29 -8.18
C ILE A 228 12.35 2.59 -7.89
N LYS A 229 13.46 2.81 -8.62
CA LYS A 229 14.29 4.00 -8.45
C LYS A 229 13.68 5.27 -9.01
N ASN A 230 12.50 5.22 -9.63
CA ASN A 230 11.86 6.39 -10.21
C ASN A 230 10.48 6.60 -9.59
N LYS A 231 9.98 7.83 -9.67
CA LYS A 231 8.57 8.07 -9.36
C LYS A 231 7.73 7.36 -10.42
N GLY A 232 6.71 6.63 -9.99
CA GLY A 232 5.94 5.73 -10.85
C GLY A 232 4.46 6.05 -10.83
N LEU A 233 3.80 5.77 -11.95
CA LEU A 233 2.34 5.72 -12.06
C LEU A 233 1.99 4.33 -12.59
N ILE A 234 1.14 3.58 -11.88
CA ILE A 234 0.74 2.23 -12.29
C ILE A 234 0.10 2.25 -13.68
N GLN A 235 -0.73 3.26 -13.98
CA GLN A 235 -1.25 3.48 -15.33
C GLN A 235 -0.17 3.45 -16.42
N LYS A 236 1.02 4.03 -16.21
CA LYS A 236 2.10 4.00 -17.22
C LYS A 236 2.67 2.60 -17.46
N PHE A 237 2.58 1.71 -16.48
CA PHE A 237 2.87 0.30 -16.71
C PHE A 237 1.79 -0.24 -17.64
N LEU A 238 0.53 -0.10 -17.25
CA LEU A 238 -0.62 -0.64 -17.98
C LEU A 238 -0.76 -0.10 -19.41
N ASP A 239 -0.42 1.16 -19.68
CA ASP A 239 -0.38 1.74 -21.02
C ASP A 239 0.57 0.98 -21.96
N ARG A 240 1.67 0.42 -21.43
CA ARG A 240 2.57 -0.44 -22.23
C ARG A 240 1.91 -1.75 -22.58
N PHE A 241 1.08 -2.29 -21.69
CA PHE A 241 0.29 -3.49 -21.97
C PHE A 241 -0.73 -3.23 -23.07
N LEU A 242 -1.51 -2.15 -22.97
CA LEU A 242 -2.46 -1.76 -24.02
C LEU A 242 -1.75 -1.58 -25.37
N LYS A 243 -0.60 -0.89 -25.38
CA LYS A 243 0.22 -0.70 -26.58
C LYS A 243 0.75 -2.02 -27.15
N ALA A 244 1.18 -2.96 -26.30
CA ALA A 244 1.68 -4.25 -26.74
C ALA A 244 0.59 -5.13 -27.37
N LEU A 245 -0.67 -4.93 -26.98
CA LEU A 245 -1.83 -5.59 -27.57
C LEU A 245 -2.47 -4.80 -28.72
N GLU A 246 -1.87 -3.69 -29.15
CA GLU A 246 -2.41 -2.80 -30.18
C GLU A 246 -3.83 -2.30 -29.88
N ILE A 247 -4.15 -2.13 -28.58
CA ILE A 247 -5.44 -1.63 -28.12
C ILE A 247 -5.42 -0.11 -28.15
N ASP A 248 -6.38 0.49 -28.84
CA ASP A 248 -6.59 1.94 -28.79
C ASP A 248 -7.10 2.38 -27.41
N LYS A 249 -6.51 3.46 -26.89
CA LYS A 249 -6.79 3.99 -25.54
C LYS A 249 -8.22 4.53 -25.44
N TYR A 250 -8.75 5.15 -26.50
CA TYR A 250 -10.11 5.68 -26.50
C TYR A 250 -11.12 4.55 -26.58
N ASP A 251 -10.86 3.52 -27.38
CA ASP A 251 -11.70 2.31 -27.43
C ASP A 251 -11.77 1.59 -26.06
N PHE A 252 -10.67 1.57 -25.32
CA PHE A 252 -10.61 1.02 -23.96
C PHE A 252 -11.39 1.88 -22.95
N VAL A 253 -11.29 3.21 -23.04
CA VAL A 253 -12.06 4.14 -22.20
C VAL A 253 -13.56 3.98 -22.45
N ASP A 254 -13.99 3.90 -23.71
CA ASP A 254 -15.39 3.69 -24.07
C ASP A 254 -15.94 2.37 -23.52
N TYR A 255 -15.11 1.33 -23.46
CA TYR A 255 -15.48 0.07 -22.82
C TYR A 255 -15.64 0.21 -21.30
N ILE A 256 -14.66 0.81 -20.61
CA ILE A 256 -14.73 1.00 -19.14
C ILE A 256 -15.95 1.83 -18.76
N LEU A 257 -16.25 2.88 -19.52
CA LEU A 257 -17.42 3.74 -19.31
C LEU A 257 -18.74 3.04 -19.69
N GLY A 258 -18.68 1.82 -20.24
CA GLY A 258 -19.85 1.05 -20.66
C GLY A 258 -20.59 1.67 -21.86
N ILE A 259 -19.92 2.57 -22.59
CA ILE A 259 -20.41 3.18 -23.84
C ILE A 259 -20.37 2.13 -24.95
N ASN A 260 -19.30 1.32 -24.98
CA ASN A 260 -19.16 0.18 -25.89
C ASN A 260 -19.23 -1.14 -25.11
N LYS A 261 -20.34 -1.89 -25.26
CA LYS A 261 -20.61 -3.15 -24.55
C LYS A 261 -20.36 -4.39 -25.41
N ASP A 262 -19.42 -4.32 -26.34
CA ASP A 262 -19.05 -5.48 -27.15
C ASP A 262 -18.41 -6.56 -26.25
N GLU A 263 -19.13 -7.67 -26.05
CA GLU A 263 -18.69 -8.80 -25.23
C GLU A 263 -17.45 -9.51 -25.80
N SER A 264 -17.09 -9.27 -27.07
CA SER A 264 -15.84 -9.78 -27.66
C SER A 264 -14.58 -9.08 -27.12
N LYS A 265 -14.74 -7.97 -26.38
CA LYS A 265 -13.66 -7.18 -25.78
C LYS A 265 -13.20 -7.64 -24.38
N SER A 266 -13.44 -8.91 -24.03
CA SER A 266 -13.04 -9.52 -22.73
C SER A 266 -11.53 -9.43 -22.43
N HIS A 267 -10.69 -9.21 -23.44
CA HIS A 267 -9.26 -8.95 -23.24
C HIS A 267 -8.97 -7.65 -22.48
N TYR A 268 -9.92 -6.73 -22.38
CA TYR A 268 -9.80 -5.52 -21.55
C TYR A 268 -9.87 -5.83 -20.05
N ASP A 269 -10.49 -6.94 -19.64
CA ASP A 269 -10.45 -7.40 -18.24
C ASP A 269 -9.02 -7.72 -17.80
N ASN A 270 -8.13 -8.07 -18.74
CA ASN A 270 -6.71 -8.29 -18.46
C ASN A 270 -6.02 -7.04 -17.91
N TYR A 271 -6.51 -5.83 -18.22
CA TYR A 271 -5.96 -4.60 -17.67
C TYR A 271 -6.09 -4.55 -16.14
N PHE A 272 -7.28 -4.89 -15.62
CA PHE A 272 -7.53 -4.94 -14.18
C PHE A 272 -6.82 -6.13 -13.52
N ILE A 273 -6.76 -7.28 -14.20
CA ILE A 273 -6.00 -8.43 -13.72
C ILE A 273 -4.52 -8.06 -13.56
N ILE A 274 -3.88 -7.45 -14.57
CA ILE A 274 -2.48 -7.02 -14.52
C ILE A 274 -2.27 -5.98 -13.42
N THR A 275 -3.22 -5.06 -13.25
CA THR A 275 -3.20 -4.09 -12.13
C THR A 275 -3.14 -4.83 -10.80
N SER A 276 -4.01 -5.82 -10.57
CA SER A 276 -4.00 -6.62 -9.35
C SER A 276 -2.68 -7.36 -9.16
N TYR A 277 -2.08 -7.90 -10.21
CA TYR A 277 -0.76 -8.56 -10.14
C TYR A 277 0.38 -7.59 -9.82
N LEU A 278 0.41 -6.42 -10.45
CA LEU A 278 1.38 -5.36 -10.14
C LEU A 278 1.24 -4.88 -8.70
N VAL A 279 0.02 -4.67 -8.23
CA VAL A 279 -0.23 -4.29 -6.84
C VAL A 279 0.23 -5.40 -5.91
N LYS A 280 -0.23 -6.64 -6.11
CA LYS A 280 0.01 -7.77 -5.19
C LYS A 280 1.48 -8.22 -5.12
N PHE A 281 2.20 -8.25 -6.24
CA PHE A 281 3.55 -8.82 -6.30
C PHE A 281 4.66 -7.78 -6.38
N TYR A 282 4.36 -6.53 -6.75
CA TYR A 282 5.37 -5.47 -6.90
C TYR A 282 5.15 -4.32 -5.91
N ILE A 283 3.98 -3.68 -5.89
CA ILE A 283 3.75 -2.56 -4.96
C ILE A 283 3.69 -3.04 -3.53
N LEU A 284 2.85 -4.03 -3.26
CA LEU A 284 2.55 -4.50 -1.92
C LEU A 284 3.80 -4.91 -1.15
N PRO A 285 4.69 -5.78 -1.68
CA PRO A 285 5.86 -6.19 -0.93
C PRO A 285 6.83 -5.04 -0.69
N LEU A 286 6.94 -4.10 -1.63
CA LEU A 286 7.91 -2.99 -1.58
C LEU A 286 7.43 -1.77 -0.78
N SER A 287 6.17 -1.73 -0.35
CA SER A 287 5.65 -0.65 0.50
C SER A 287 5.01 -1.11 1.79
N TYR A 288 4.16 -2.13 1.72
CA TYR A 288 3.41 -2.61 2.87
C TYR A 288 4.23 -3.58 3.70
N PHE A 289 5.11 -4.39 3.10
CA PHE A 289 5.93 -5.33 3.88
C PHE A 289 7.28 -4.76 4.30
N ILE A 290 7.88 -3.94 3.44
CA ILE A 290 9.04 -3.09 3.74
C ILE A 290 8.79 -1.67 3.22
N PRO A 291 9.27 -0.63 3.90
CA PRO A 291 8.97 0.77 3.54
C PRO A 291 9.93 1.32 2.47
N ILE A 292 10.01 0.71 1.28
CA ILE A 292 10.93 1.16 0.21
C ILE A 292 10.24 2.17 -0.71
N ILE A 293 9.04 1.86 -1.18
CA ILE A 293 8.20 2.79 -1.94
C ILE A 293 7.00 3.22 -1.09
N GLN A 294 6.43 4.37 -1.43
CA GLN A 294 5.24 4.94 -0.82
C GLN A 294 4.17 5.09 -1.91
N PRO A 295 3.23 4.15 -2.04
CA PRO A 295 2.10 4.31 -2.93
C PRO A 295 1.18 5.43 -2.42
N CYS A 296 0.36 5.98 -3.32
CA CYS A 296 -0.74 6.86 -2.96
C CYS A 296 -1.92 6.55 -3.89
N TYR A 297 -3.05 6.19 -3.31
CA TYR A 297 -4.33 6.22 -4.02
C TYR A 297 -4.83 7.65 -4.00
N LEU A 298 -5.23 8.15 -5.16
CA LEU A 298 -5.60 9.56 -5.33
C LEU A 298 -7.02 9.84 -4.88
N SER A 299 -7.84 8.80 -4.82
CA SER A 299 -9.17 8.84 -4.25
C SER A 299 -9.08 8.73 -2.73
N LYS A 300 -9.95 9.50 -2.08
CA LYS A 300 -10.31 9.26 -0.70
C LYS A 300 -11.02 7.92 -0.60
N MET A 301 -10.73 7.22 0.48
CA MET A 301 -11.37 5.96 0.76
C MET A 301 -12.81 6.16 1.25
N ASP A 302 -13.76 5.45 0.62
CA ASP A 302 -15.12 5.25 1.14
C ASP A 302 -15.21 3.88 1.82
N PHE A 303 -15.32 3.87 3.15
CA PHE A 303 -15.47 2.64 3.93
C PHE A 303 -16.73 1.85 3.58
N ASP A 304 -17.83 2.50 3.21
CA ASP A 304 -19.07 1.79 2.84
C ASP A 304 -18.88 0.99 1.54
N ILE A 305 -18.12 1.54 0.58
CA ILE A 305 -17.70 0.81 -0.64
C ILE A 305 -16.74 -0.32 -0.27
N VAL A 306 -15.66 -0.02 0.46
CA VAL A 306 -14.63 -1.03 0.76
C VAL A 306 -15.18 -2.18 1.61
N PHE A 307 -16.12 -1.93 2.52
CA PHE A 307 -16.76 -3.00 3.29
C PHE A 307 -17.62 -3.92 2.41
N ARG A 308 -18.21 -3.40 1.31
CA ARG A 308 -18.89 -4.25 0.31
C ARG A 308 -17.88 -5.05 -0.50
N GLU A 309 -16.75 -4.45 -0.87
CA GLU A 309 -15.65 -5.16 -1.55
C GLU A 309 -15.12 -6.29 -0.67
N ALA A 310 -14.89 -6.04 0.61
CA ALA A 310 -14.46 -7.05 1.58
C ALA A 310 -15.42 -8.24 1.65
N GLU A 311 -16.72 -7.97 1.76
CA GLU A 311 -17.73 -9.03 1.72
C GLU A 311 -17.71 -9.82 0.41
N ALA A 312 -17.59 -9.13 -0.73
CA ALA A 312 -17.53 -9.79 -2.03
C ALA A 312 -16.28 -10.68 -2.17
N VAL A 313 -15.11 -10.21 -1.73
CA VAL A 313 -13.85 -10.95 -1.78
C VAL A 313 -13.93 -12.22 -0.94
N VAL A 314 -14.40 -12.12 0.31
CA VAL A 314 -14.55 -13.30 1.19
C VAL A 314 -15.58 -14.28 0.64
N ASN A 315 -16.75 -13.79 0.18
CA ASN A 315 -17.81 -14.67 -0.33
C ASN A 315 -17.42 -15.38 -1.64
N LYS A 316 -16.59 -14.75 -2.48
CA LYS A 316 -16.12 -15.32 -3.76
C LYS A 316 -14.80 -16.06 -3.63
N ASN A 317 -14.20 -16.10 -2.44
CA ASN A 317 -12.87 -16.67 -2.21
C ASN A 317 -11.80 -16.06 -3.14
N CYS A 318 -11.88 -14.75 -3.36
CA CYS A 318 -10.91 -13.96 -4.11
C CYS A 318 -9.72 -13.56 -3.21
N SER A 319 -8.69 -12.95 -3.79
CA SER A 319 -7.55 -12.47 -3.02
C SER A 319 -7.95 -11.26 -2.17
N SER A 320 -7.57 -11.23 -0.89
CA SER A 320 -7.76 -10.06 -0.02
C SER A 320 -7.22 -8.77 -0.65
N TYR A 321 -6.08 -8.87 -1.32
CA TYR A 321 -5.42 -7.78 -2.06
C TYR A 321 -6.15 -7.25 -3.29
N ASP A 322 -7.21 -7.91 -3.78
CA ASP A 322 -8.04 -7.34 -4.86
C ASP A 322 -8.71 -6.04 -4.42
N ILE A 323 -8.91 -5.85 -3.10
CA ILE A 323 -9.37 -4.59 -2.50
C ILE A 323 -8.38 -3.46 -2.77
N LEU A 324 -7.09 -3.75 -2.85
CA LEU A 324 -6.02 -2.75 -3.05
C LEU A 324 -5.79 -2.42 -4.53
N SER A 325 -6.46 -3.11 -5.45
CA SER A 325 -6.23 -2.96 -6.88
C SER A 325 -6.84 -1.65 -7.39
N ASP A 326 -5.98 -0.73 -7.84
CA ASP A 326 -6.39 0.53 -8.44
C ASP A 326 -5.35 0.94 -9.51
N PRO A 327 -5.76 1.21 -10.75
CA PRO A 327 -4.83 1.59 -11.82
C PRO A 327 -4.24 3.01 -11.64
N PHE A 328 -4.86 3.86 -10.82
CA PHE A 328 -4.46 5.25 -10.60
C PHE A 328 -3.49 5.44 -9.42
N ILE A 329 -2.90 4.35 -8.94
CA ILE A 329 -1.84 4.41 -7.93
C ILE A 329 -0.62 5.11 -8.51
N ILE A 330 -0.14 6.11 -7.79
CA ILE A 330 1.21 6.65 -7.96
C ILE A 330 2.12 6.14 -6.85
N TYR A 331 3.43 6.18 -7.03
CA TYR A 331 4.36 5.93 -5.95
C TYR A 331 5.67 6.73 -6.09
N ASP A 332 6.27 7.01 -4.95
CA ASP A 332 7.63 7.52 -4.82
C ASP A 332 8.49 6.56 -3.99
N LEU A 333 9.81 6.76 -4.01
CA LEU A 333 10.65 6.19 -2.95
C LEU A 333 10.37 6.93 -1.63
N THR A 334 10.24 6.18 -0.53
CA THR A 334 10.26 6.74 0.82
C THR A 334 11.60 7.44 1.07
N TYR A 335 11.70 8.28 2.11
CA TYR A 335 13.00 8.88 2.49
C TYR A 335 14.06 7.80 2.75
N PHE A 336 13.71 6.79 3.55
CA PHE A 336 14.54 5.61 3.80
C PHE A 336 14.89 4.83 2.52
N GLY A 337 13.93 4.63 1.62
CA GLY A 337 14.14 3.99 0.32
C GLY A 337 15.12 4.77 -0.57
N ASN A 338 15.11 6.10 -0.54
CA ASN A 338 16.09 6.92 -1.27
C ASN A 338 17.51 6.72 -0.74
N LYS A 339 17.67 6.67 0.59
CA LYS A 339 18.95 6.39 1.25
C LYS A 339 19.49 5.02 0.82
N LEU A 340 18.68 3.97 0.97
CA LEU A 340 19.07 2.60 0.62
C LEU A 340 19.42 2.44 -0.87
N MET A 341 18.66 3.10 -1.76
CA MET A 341 18.84 2.98 -3.20
C MET A 341 19.89 3.94 -3.77
N LYS A 342 20.48 4.80 -2.92
CA LYS A 342 21.47 5.84 -3.26
C LYS A 342 21.02 6.72 -4.42
N ARG A 343 19.75 7.13 -4.43
CA ARG A 343 19.21 7.99 -5.49
C ARG A 343 19.59 9.45 -5.20
N VAL A 344 20.23 10.09 -6.18
CA VAL A 344 20.67 11.49 -6.09
C VAL A 344 19.58 12.46 -6.57
N ASP A 345 18.64 11.99 -7.39
CA ASP A 345 17.59 12.82 -8.00
C ASP A 345 16.34 12.89 -7.12
N LYS A 346 15.92 14.12 -6.80
CA LYS A 346 14.93 14.43 -5.75
C LYS A 346 13.50 14.58 -6.23
N THR A 347 13.22 14.54 -7.54
CA THR A 347 11.85 14.78 -8.00
C THR A 347 10.92 13.66 -7.51
N LYS A 348 10.07 13.99 -6.54
CA LYS A 348 9.01 13.13 -5.99
C LYS A 348 7.66 13.72 -6.36
N PHE A 349 6.61 12.91 -6.40
CA PHE A 349 5.24 13.41 -6.47
C PHE A 349 4.78 13.93 -5.10
N GLN A 350 5.15 13.24 -4.04
CA GLN A 350 4.58 13.41 -2.71
C GLN A 350 5.39 14.35 -1.78
N ASP A 351 6.46 14.99 -2.26
CA ASP A 351 7.26 15.97 -1.49
C ASP A 351 6.65 17.36 -1.59
N VAL A 352 5.48 17.55 -0.99
CA VAL A 352 4.63 18.75 -1.11
C VAL A 352 4.68 19.69 0.10
N PHE A 353 5.49 19.33 1.10
CA PHE A 353 5.61 20.06 2.37
C PHE A 353 6.88 20.92 2.37
N ASP A 354 6.72 22.22 2.11
CA ASP A 354 7.79 23.22 2.23
C ASP A 354 8.21 23.45 3.70
N GLU A 355 7.26 23.30 4.62
CA GLU A 355 7.43 23.56 6.05
C GLU A 355 7.21 22.28 6.87
N LYS A 356 7.14 22.44 8.19
CA LYS A 356 6.78 21.37 9.11
C LYS A 356 5.31 20.98 8.87
N VAL A 357 5.01 19.69 8.90
CA VAL A 357 3.62 19.21 8.79
C VAL A 357 2.74 19.78 9.90
N ASP A 358 1.61 20.38 9.52
CA ASP A 358 0.52 20.73 10.42
C ASP A 358 -0.73 19.90 10.08
N VAL A 359 -1.01 18.89 10.91
CA VAL A 359 -2.17 18.01 10.70
C VAL A 359 -3.48 18.73 10.95
N ASN A 360 -3.54 19.73 11.85
CA ASN A 360 -4.78 20.48 12.07
C ASN A 360 -5.15 21.27 10.82
N GLU A 361 -4.17 21.92 10.19
CA GLU A 361 -4.40 22.68 8.96
C GLU A 361 -4.94 21.79 7.84
N ILE A 362 -4.33 20.62 7.62
CA ILE A 362 -4.81 19.65 6.62
C ILE A 362 -6.25 19.23 6.93
N LEU A 363 -6.59 19.02 8.21
CA LEU A 363 -7.93 18.62 8.62
C LEU A 363 -8.95 19.76 8.51
N GLU A 364 -8.56 21.00 8.77
CA GLU A 364 -9.40 22.17 8.54
C GLU A 364 -9.76 22.30 7.06
N ILE A 365 -8.75 22.23 6.17
CA ILE A 365 -8.94 22.27 4.72
C ILE A 365 -9.86 21.13 4.27
N ARG A 366 -9.59 19.92 4.74
CA ARG A 366 -10.41 18.74 4.46
C ARG A 366 -11.87 18.97 4.86
N ASN A 367 -12.10 19.47 6.08
CA ASN A 367 -13.44 19.71 6.60
C ASN A 367 -14.17 20.81 5.83
N GLU A 368 -13.47 21.86 5.40
CA GLU A 368 -14.04 22.92 4.57
C GLU A 368 -14.48 22.40 3.20
N ILE A 369 -13.64 21.60 2.55
CA ILE A 369 -13.94 20.98 1.24
C ILE A 369 -15.18 20.09 1.35
N TYR A 370 -15.22 19.18 2.31
CA TYR A 370 -16.30 18.18 2.40
C TYR A 370 -17.56 18.68 3.10
N LYS A 371 -17.56 19.87 3.72
CA LYS A 371 -18.79 20.53 4.18
C LYS A 371 -19.47 21.36 3.10
N ASN A 372 -18.76 21.68 2.01
CA ASN A 372 -19.29 22.47 0.91
C ASN A 372 -19.46 21.61 -0.36
N PRO A 373 -20.70 21.25 -0.75
CA PRO A 373 -20.95 20.41 -1.93
C PRO A 373 -20.36 20.96 -3.23
N GLN A 374 -20.26 22.28 -3.38
CA GLN A 374 -19.65 22.90 -4.57
C GLN A 374 -18.13 22.66 -4.59
N MET A 375 -17.47 22.77 -3.44
CA MET A 375 -16.03 22.50 -3.32
C MET A 375 -15.74 21.01 -3.49
N GLN A 376 -16.57 20.14 -2.91
CA GLN A 376 -16.45 18.70 -3.13
C GLN A 376 -16.54 18.34 -4.62
N ASN A 377 -17.59 18.79 -5.30
CA ASN A 377 -17.75 18.55 -6.74
C ASN A 377 -16.56 19.08 -7.54
N PHE A 378 -16.05 20.27 -7.18
CA PHE A 378 -14.85 20.83 -7.78
C PHE A 378 -13.66 19.89 -7.59
N TRP A 379 -13.28 19.51 -6.37
CA TRP A 379 -12.12 18.64 -6.14
C TRP A 379 -12.24 17.25 -6.76
N GLU A 380 -13.45 16.69 -6.85
CA GLU A 380 -13.72 15.40 -7.50
C GLU A 380 -13.61 15.47 -9.04
N SER A 381 -13.93 16.60 -9.66
CA SER A 381 -14.09 16.73 -11.11
C SER A 381 -13.17 17.74 -11.80
N ILE A 382 -12.35 18.48 -11.03
CA ILE A 382 -11.52 19.56 -11.55
C ILE A 382 -10.56 19.01 -12.60
N GLY A 383 -10.51 19.66 -13.77
CA GLY A 383 -9.50 19.38 -14.79
C GLY A 383 -8.22 20.18 -14.54
N PRO A 384 -7.11 19.87 -15.23
CA PRO A 384 -5.86 20.57 -14.98
C PRO A 384 -5.91 22.04 -15.36
N LYS A 385 -6.72 22.39 -16.37
CA LYS A 385 -6.84 23.77 -16.84
C LYS A 385 -7.62 24.61 -15.83
N GLU A 386 -8.72 24.06 -15.30
CA GLU A 386 -9.51 24.66 -14.24
C GLU A 386 -8.67 24.84 -12.96
N LEU A 387 -7.81 23.88 -12.65
CA LEU A 387 -6.85 23.97 -11.54
C LEU A 387 -5.81 25.08 -11.78
N GLU A 388 -5.20 25.13 -12.96
CA GLU A 388 -4.22 26.17 -13.31
C GLU A 388 -4.85 27.57 -13.26
N ASP A 389 -6.07 27.72 -13.79
CA ASP A 389 -6.81 28.98 -13.80
C ASP A 389 -7.21 29.39 -12.36
N PHE A 390 -7.61 28.43 -11.52
CA PHE A 390 -7.88 28.67 -10.10
C PHE A 390 -6.63 29.09 -9.32
N ILE A 391 -5.50 28.43 -9.53
CA ILE A 391 -4.22 28.80 -8.91
C ILE A 391 -3.80 30.21 -9.33
N LYS A 392 -3.88 30.54 -10.62
CA LYS A 392 -3.59 31.90 -11.12
C LYS A 392 -4.56 32.93 -10.53
N PHE A 393 -5.83 32.59 -10.39
CA PHE A 393 -6.82 33.46 -9.74
C PHE A 393 -6.45 33.74 -8.28
N LEU A 394 -6.09 32.72 -7.50
CA LEU A 394 -5.64 32.89 -6.11
C LEU A 394 -4.35 33.72 -6.00
N GLU A 395 -3.44 33.61 -6.96
CA GLU A 395 -2.23 34.43 -7.03
C GLU A 395 -2.51 35.90 -7.42
N GLN A 396 -3.50 36.13 -8.28
CA GLN A 396 -3.85 37.45 -8.83
C GLN A 396 -4.75 38.27 -7.91
N GLU A 397 -5.61 37.62 -7.11
CA GLU A 397 -6.51 38.27 -6.16
C GLU A 397 -5.78 38.93 -4.97
N GLY A 398 -4.47 38.77 -4.85
CA GLY A 398 -3.66 39.59 -3.94
C GLY A 398 -4.20 39.60 -2.52
N LEU A 399 -4.60 38.44 -1.99
CA LEU A 399 -4.96 38.30 -0.59
C LEU A 399 -3.72 38.65 0.25
N GLU A 400 -3.70 39.90 0.74
CA GLU A 400 -2.67 40.46 1.60
C GLU A 400 -2.33 39.48 2.74
N GLU A 401 -1.06 39.50 3.13
CA GLU A 401 -0.30 38.77 4.18
C GLU A 401 -0.94 38.69 5.60
N LYS A 402 -2.25 38.48 5.72
CA LYS A 402 -2.90 38.04 6.94
C LYS A 402 -3.63 36.73 6.67
N SER A 403 -2.90 35.65 6.96
CA SER A 403 -3.37 34.26 7.13
C SER A 403 -4.03 33.57 5.93
N VAL A 404 -3.75 33.97 4.69
CA VAL A 404 -4.07 33.08 3.56
C VAL A 404 -2.95 32.06 3.43
N LYS A 405 -3.13 31.02 4.25
CA LYS A 405 -2.47 29.71 4.17
C LYS A 405 -2.20 29.37 2.70
N LYS A 406 -0.93 29.14 2.35
CA LYS A 406 -0.56 28.68 1.00
C LYS A 406 -1.37 27.42 0.73
N VAL A 407 -2.39 27.51 -0.11
CA VAL A 407 -2.94 26.33 -0.78
C VAL A 407 -1.74 25.70 -1.47
N HIS A 408 -1.28 24.54 -0.97
CA HIS A 408 -0.12 23.85 -1.53
C HIS A 408 -0.40 23.60 -3.01
N LYS A 409 0.12 24.47 -3.90
CA LYS A 409 -0.09 24.42 -5.36
C LYS A 409 0.32 23.08 -5.94
N GLU A 410 1.21 22.39 -5.24
CA GLU A 410 1.77 21.08 -5.60
C GLU A 410 0.99 19.91 -5.00
N GLY A 411 -0.09 20.17 -4.26
CA GLY A 411 -0.90 19.14 -3.60
C GLY A 411 -1.80 18.34 -4.54
N ASN A 412 -2.16 18.84 -5.73
CA ASN A 412 -3.15 18.24 -6.62
C ASN A 412 -2.50 17.50 -7.82
N VAL A 413 -3.02 16.32 -8.15
CA VAL A 413 -2.38 15.32 -9.03
C VAL A 413 -2.94 15.31 -10.46
N ILE A 414 -4.11 15.91 -10.71
CA ILE A 414 -4.79 15.87 -12.02
C ILE A 414 -3.89 16.34 -13.17
N TYR A 415 -3.01 17.30 -12.92
CA TYR A 415 -2.05 17.81 -13.90
C TYR A 415 -1.03 16.75 -14.38
N LEU A 416 -0.68 15.77 -13.54
CA LEU A 416 0.29 14.72 -13.93
C LEU A 416 -0.24 13.72 -14.94
N PHE A 417 -1.54 13.42 -14.89
CA PHE A 417 -2.16 12.47 -15.80
C PHE A 417 -2.33 13.07 -17.19
N ASN A 418 -2.58 14.38 -17.27
CA ASN A 418 -2.84 15.06 -18.54
C ASN A 418 -1.57 15.58 -19.24
N LYS A 419 -0.47 15.79 -18.50
CA LYS A 419 0.81 16.22 -19.10
C LYS A 419 1.52 15.11 -19.90
N ASN A 420 1.06 13.86 -19.81
CA ASN A 420 1.65 12.73 -20.55
C ASN A 420 0.98 12.47 -21.91
N ASP A 421 0.06 13.33 -22.36
CA ASP A 421 -0.53 13.28 -23.71
C ASP A 421 0.27 14.11 -24.76
N GLY A 422 1.58 14.30 -24.52
CA GLY A 422 2.51 15.01 -25.40
C GLY A 422 3.56 14.11 -26.03
#